data_AF-A0A962D4M4-F1
#
_entry.id   AF-A0A962D4M4-F1
#
_cell.length_a   1.000
_cell.length_b   1.000
_cell.length_c   1.000
_cell.angle_alpha   90.00
_cell.angle_beta   90.00
_cell.angle_gamma   90.00
#
_symmetry.space_group_name_H-M   'P 1'
#
loop_
_entity.id
_entity.type
_entity.pdbx_description
1 polymer ?
#
loop_
_entity_poly.entity_id
_entity_poly.type
_entity_poly.pdbx_seq_one_letter_code
_entity_poly.pdbx_strand_id
1 'polypeptide(L)'
;WKRHDISRRVRGMVDAFVPRDLDGDGDVDFIATRGNSGRLDGVFWLEQVRTDGPQPAFLPARSQDSRALPLPPSDWRDHYVAAVRFVAPNKVAPEAPAGDQQ
;
A
#
# COMPACT_ATOMS: atom_id res chain seq x y z
N TRP A 1 -21.85 8.51 12.60
CA TRP A 1 -20.46 8.38 12.13
C TRP A 1 -20.40 8.55 10.62
N LYS A 2 -19.50 9.38 10.11
CA LYS A 2 -19.28 9.54 8.67
C LYS A 2 -18.31 8.45 8.21
N ARG A 3 -18.66 7.74 7.13
CA ARG A 3 -17.75 6.78 6.49
C ARG A 3 -16.65 7.55 5.76
N HIS A 4 -15.40 7.18 5.99
CA HIS A 4 -14.24 7.65 5.23
C HIS A 4 -13.60 6.44 4.58
N ASP A 5 -13.60 6.40 3.25
CA ASP A 5 -12.96 5.32 2.50
C ASP A 5 -11.46 5.61 2.36
N ILE A 6 -10.64 4.61 2.66
CA ILE A 6 -9.19 4.66 2.47
C ILE A 6 -8.88 4.10 1.07
N SER A 7 -7.95 4.75 0.36
CA SER A 7 -7.55 4.34 -0.98
C SER A 7 -7.15 2.85 -1.01
N ARG A 8 -7.80 2.07 -1.87
CA ARG A 8 -7.45 0.66 -2.10
C ARG A 8 -6.76 0.54 -3.44
N ARG A 9 -5.47 0.19 -3.43
CA ARG A 9 -4.66 0.03 -4.64
C ARG A 9 -3.98 -1.33 -4.61
N VAL A 10 -3.85 -1.95 -5.78
CA VAL A 10 -3.18 -3.26 -5.93
C VAL A 10 -1.75 -3.25 -5.37
N ARG A 11 -1.08 -2.10 -5.49
CA ARG A 11 0.24 -1.82 -4.93
C ARG A 11 0.11 -0.67 -3.96
N GLY A 12 0.56 -0.86 -2.73
CA GLY A 12 0.40 0.16 -1.69
C GLY A 12 1.18 -0.11 -0.40
N MET A 13 2.11 -1.06 -0.41
CA MET A 13 2.96 -1.31 0.76
C MET A 13 4.16 -0.36 0.69
N VAL A 14 4.17 0.60 1.61
CA VAL A 14 5.21 1.61 1.78
C VAL A 14 5.60 1.54 3.25
N ASP A 15 6.84 1.15 3.53
CA ASP A 15 7.23 0.69 4.88
C ASP A 15 8.10 1.70 5.64
N ALA A 16 8.73 2.64 4.94
CA ALA A 16 9.55 3.67 5.54
C ALA A 16 9.48 4.98 4.76
N PHE A 17 9.61 6.10 5.48
CA PHE A 17 9.80 7.44 4.95
C PHE A 17 10.98 8.09 5.66
N VAL A 18 11.93 8.61 4.90
CA VAL A 18 13.10 9.34 5.40
C VAL A 18 13.02 10.78 4.89
N PRO A 19 12.88 11.78 5.78
CA PRO A 19 12.87 13.18 5.38
C PRO A 19 14.31 13.67 5.12
N ARG A 20 14.55 14.26 3.95
CA ARG A 20 15.85 14.83 3.57
C ARG A 20 15.68 15.77 2.39
N ASP A 21 16.31 16.93 2.43
CA ASP A 21 16.54 17.78 1.25
C ASP A 21 17.53 17.05 0.30
N LEU A 22 17.04 16.52 -0.83
CA LEU A 22 17.83 15.69 -1.74
C LEU A 22 18.41 16.43 -2.94
N ASP A 23 17.75 17.49 -3.39
CA ASP A 23 18.21 18.30 -4.51
C ASP A 23 18.91 19.60 -4.07
N GLY A 24 18.83 19.96 -2.79
CA GLY A 24 19.52 21.08 -2.17
C GLY A 24 18.81 22.42 -2.31
N ASP A 25 17.51 22.42 -2.59
CA ASP A 25 16.72 23.64 -2.78
C ASP A 25 16.22 24.27 -1.45
N GLY A 26 16.44 23.58 -0.33
CA GLY A 26 16.11 24.04 1.01
C GLY A 26 14.72 23.65 1.51
N ASP A 27 13.95 22.88 0.76
CA ASP A 27 12.76 22.21 1.27
C ASP A 27 13.00 20.73 1.63
N VAL A 28 12.00 20.06 2.22
CA VAL A 28 12.17 18.71 2.79
C VAL A 28 11.48 17.70 1.90
N ASP A 29 12.27 16.90 1.19
CA ASP A 29 11.78 15.76 0.45
C ASP A 29 11.58 14.50 1.31
N PHE A 30 11.03 13.46 0.68
CA PHE A 30 10.98 12.12 1.25
C PHE A 30 11.56 11.06 0.33
N ILE A 31 12.42 10.20 0.88
CA ILE A 31 12.75 8.89 0.30
C ILE A 31 11.88 7.84 0.98
N ALA A 32 11.30 6.93 0.21
CA ALA A 32 10.51 5.84 0.75
C ALA A 32 10.80 4.49 0.09
N THR A 33 10.61 3.42 0.86
CA THR A 33 10.67 2.05 0.35
C THR A 33 9.29 1.60 -0.10
N ARG A 34 9.24 0.83 -1.18
CA ARG A 34 8.04 0.18 -1.67
C ARG A 34 8.28 -1.31 -1.81
N GLY A 35 7.39 -2.09 -1.19
CA GLY A 35 7.34 -3.53 -1.35
C GLY A 35 6.01 -4.00 -1.92
N ASN A 36 5.90 -5.31 -2.13
CA ASN A 36 4.67 -5.98 -2.60
C ASN A 36 4.04 -5.32 -3.84
N SER A 37 4.89 -4.86 -4.75
CA SER A 37 4.55 -4.05 -5.92
C SER A 37 5.14 -4.62 -7.22
N GLY A 38 5.89 -5.72 -7.14
CA GLY A 38 6.44 -6.47 -8.26
C GLY A 38 7.56 -5.68 -8.95
N ARG A 39 7.47 -5.46 -10.26
CA ARG A 39 8.47 -4.65 -10.99
C ARG A 39 8.63 -3.21 -10.49
N LEU A 40 7.73 -2.75 -9.63
CA LEU A 40 7.76 -1.41 -9.04
C LEU A 40 8.23 -1.42 -7.58
N ASP A 41 8.69 -2.57 -7.07
CA ASP A 41 9.40 -2.64 -5.78
C ASP A 41 10.70 -1.84 -5.84
N GLY A 42 11.15 -1.34 -4.69
CA GLY A 42 12.40 -0.63 -4.56
C GLY A 42 12.27 0.64 -3.73
N VAL A 43 13.00 1.68 -4.14
CA VAL A 43 13.05 2.98 -3.48
C VAL A 43 12.50 4.04 -4.43
N PHE A 44 11.74 4.99 -3.89
CA PHE A 44 11.26 6.14 -4.64
C PHE A 44 11.46 7.43 -3.86
N TRP A 45 11.53 8.54 -4.59
CA TRP A 45 11.66 9.89 -4.08
C TRP A 45 10.35 10.65 -4.32
N LEU A 46 9.90 11.37 -3.30
CA LEU A 46 8.85 12.36 -3.36
C LEU A 46 9.47 13.72 -3.15
N GLU A 47 9.62 14.45 -4.26
CA GLU A 47 10.07 15.83 -4.29
C GLU A 47 9.02 16.75 -3.67
N GLN A 48 9.44 17.67 -2.82
CA GLN A 48 8.63 18.83 -2.48
C GLN A 48 8.89 19.95 -3.48
N VAL A 49 7.79 20.57 -3.92
CA VAL A 49 7.85 21.65 -4.91
C VAL A 49 7.02 22.80 -4.39
N ARG A 50 7.70 23.89 -4.02
CA ARG A 50 7.03 25.14 -3.65
C ARG A 50 6.49 25.84 -4.88
N THR A 51 5.24 26.27 -4.80
CA THR A 51 4.55 26.94 -5.90
C THR A 51 3.85 28.19 -5.38
N ASP A 52 3.77 29.23 -6.21
CA ASP A 52 3.16 30.52 -5.85
C ASP A 52 1.63 30.45 -5.70
N GLY A 53 1.02 29.33 -6.11
CA GLY A 53 -0.41 29.11 -6.01
C GLY A 53 -0.75 27.61 -5.91
N PRO A 54 -1.99 27.26 -5.56
CA PRO A 54 -2.38 25.88 -5.32
C PRO A 54 -2.18 25.00 -6.57
N GLN A 55 -1.42 23.92 -6.41
CA GLN A 55 -1.24 22.86 -7.40
C GLN A 55 -1.75 21.53 -6.83
N PRO A 56 -1.97 20.50 -7.68
CA PRO A 56 -2.24 19.15 -7.20
C PRO A 56 -1.17 18.71 -6.20
N ALA A 57 -1.60 18.20 -5.04
CA ALA A 57 -0.70 17.82 -3.95
C ALA A 57 0.31 16.71 -4.31
N PHE A 58 0.08 15.97 -5.41
CA PHE A 58 0.97 14.92 -5.89
C PHE A 58 0.99 14.88 -7.42
N LEU A 59 2.20 14.84 -8.00
CA LEU A 59 2.42 14.44 -9.38
C LEU A 59 2.86 12.97 -9.41
N PRO A 60 2.17 12.10 -10.15
CA PRO A 60 2.56 10.71 -10.21
C PRO A 60 3.80 10.54 -11.09
N ALA A 61 4.78 9.76 -10.62
CA ALA A 61 5.97 9.41 -11.41
C ALA A 61 5.67 8.65 -12.72
N ARG A 62 4.42 8.22 -12.93
CA ARG A 62 3.95 7.49 -14.11
C ARG A 62 2.44 7.65 -14.29
N SER A 63 1.99 7.64 -15.54
CA SER A 63 0.56 7.73 -15.87
C SER A 63 -0.28 6.58 -15.29
N GLN A 64 0.32 5.39 -15.14
CA GLN A 64 -0.29 4.23 -14.48
C GLN A 64 0.66 3.62 -13.46
N ASP A 65 0.41 3.88 -12.17
CA ASP A 65 1.21 3.30 -11.08
C ASP A 65 0.57 2.04 -10.49
N SER A 66 -0.60 2.23 -9.88
CA SER A 66 -1.36 1.13 -9.31
C SER A 66 -2.83 1.29 -9.62
N ARG A 67 -3.41 0.20 -10.12
CA ARG A 67 -4.84 0.09 -10.33
C ARG A 67 -5.58 0.27 -9.01
N ALA A 68 -6.58 1.15 -9.00
CA ALA A 68 -7.52 1.27 -7.90
C ALA A 68 -8.40 0.01 -7.85
N LEU A 69 -8.62 -0.50 -6.65
CA LEU A 69 -9.59 -1.54 -6.39
C LEU A 69 -10.95 -0.89 -6.10
N PRO A 70 -12.07 -1.54 -6.46
CA PRO A 70 -13.40 -1.03 -6.10
C PRO A 70 -13.52 -0.93 -4.58
N LEU A 71 -14.60 -0.31 -4.10
CA LEU A 71 -14.94 -0.42 -2.67
C LEU A 71 -15.11 -1.89 -2.28
N PRO A 72 -14.90 -2.25 -1.01
CA PRO A 72 -15.33 -3.55 -0.51
C PRO A 72 -16.80 -3.79 -0.86
N PRO A 73 -17.19 -5.02 -1.23
CA PRO A 73 -18.57 -5.33 -1.55
C PRO A 73 -19.47 -5.10 -0.33
N SER A 74 -20.78 -4.93 -0.51
CA SER A 74 -21.70 -4.58 0.58
C SER A 74 -21.76 -5.65 1.68
N ASP A 75 -21.54 -6.90 1.29
CA ASP A 75 -21.44 -8.09 2.13
C ASP A 75 -20.02 -8.30 2.69
N TRP A 76 -19.12 -7.29 2.65
CA TRP A 76 -17.71 -7.48 3.03
C TRP A 76 -17.51 -8.19 4.38
N ARG A 77 -18.42 -8.01 5.35
CA ARG A 77 -18.35 -8.67 6.66
C ARG A 77 -18.41 -10.19 6.58
N ASP A 78 -19.09 -10.73 5.57
CA ASP A 78 -19.22 -12.18 5.36
C ASP A 78 -17.91 -12.77 4.82
N HIS A 79 -17.05 -11.93 4.23
CA HIS A 79 -15.75 -12.33 3.67
C HIS A 79 -14.58 -12.25 4.67
N TYR A 80 -14.74 -11.55 5.79
CA TYR A 80 -13.71 -11.47 6.84
C TYR A 80 -14.23 -12.18 8.09
N VAL A 81 -13.59 -13.30 8.43
CA VAL A 81 -13.91 -14.02 9.67
C VAL A 81 -13.85 -13.07 10.86
N ALA A 82 -14.88 -13.11 11.72
CA ALA A 82 -14.92 -12.32 12.95
C ALA A 82 -13.77 -12.68 13.91
N ALA A 83 -13.12 -13.83 13.71
CA ALA A 83 -11.95 -14.26 14.44
C ALA A 83 -10.69 -13.61 13.87
N VAL A 84 -10.06 -12.73 14.65
CA VAL A 84 -8.72 -12.20 14.37
C VAL A 84 -7.74 -13.37 14.31
N ARG A 85 -7.22 -13.69 13.12
CA ARG A 85 -6.13 -14.64 12.95
C ARG A 85 -4.84 -13.86 12.75
N PHE A 86 -3.87 -14.05 13.65
CA PHE A 86 -2.54 -13.41 13.57
C PHE A 86 -1.61 -14.09 12.54
N VAL A 87 -2.07 -15.14 11.87
CA VAL A 87 -1.32 -15.86 10.84
C VAL A 87 -1.93 -15.53 9.48
N ALA A 88 -1.14 -14.92 8.60
CA ALA A 88 -1.56 -14.61 7.25
C ALA A 88 -1.98 -15.90 6.51
N PRO A 89 -3.03 -15.87 5.66
CA PRO A 89 -3.53 -17.08 4.97
C PRO A 89 -2.47 -17.82 4.15
N ASN A 90 -1.52 -17.11 3.54
CA ASN A 90 -0.40 -17.67 2.80
C ASN A 90 0.77 -18.16 3.68
N LYS A 91 0.64 -18.05 5.01
CA LYS A 91 1.61 -18.53 6.02
C LYS A 91 1.01 -19.61 6.92
N VAL A 92 -0.22 -20.05 6.63
CA VAL A 92 -0.82 -21.21 7.29
C VAL A 92 -0.09 -22.45 6.78
N ALA A 93 0.42 -23.27 7.69
CA ALA A 93 1.01 -24.56 7.32
C ALA A 93 -0.05 -25.40 6.58
N PRO A 94 0.31 -26.10 5.49
CA PRO A 94 -0.62 -27.02 4.84
C PRO A 94 -1.10 -28.06 5.85
N GLU A 95 -2.40 -28.34 5.87
CA GLU A 95 -2.93 -29.45 6.67
C GLU A 95 -2.25 -30.74 6.24
N ALA A 96 -1.77 -31.51 7.22
CA ALA A 96 -1.23 -32.83 6.96
C ALA A 96 -2.34 -33.69 6.33
N PRO A 97 -2.03 -34.49 5.29
CA PRO A 97 -3.03 -35.38 4.72
C PRO A 97 -3.54 -36.32 5.81
N ALA A 98 -4.87 -36.49 5.87
CA ALA A 98 -5.49 -37.44 6.77
C ALA A 98 -4.90 -38.83 6.50
N GLY A 99 -4.22 -39.41 7.49
CA GLY A 99 -3.69 -40.75 7.37
C GLY A 99 -4.82 -41.74 7.12
N ASP A 100 -4.69 -42.54 6.05
CA ASP A 100 -5.55 -43.68 5.80
C ASP A 100 -5.54 -44.58 7.05
N GLN A 101 -6.70 -44.67 7.71
CA GLN A 101 -6.93 -45.69 8.72
C GLN A 101 -7.27 -46.98 7.98
N GLN A 102 -6.39 -47.96 8.11
CA GLN A 102 -6.53 -49.33 7.60
C GLN A 102 -7.46 -50.15 8.50
#